data_AF-A0AAF6BZF7-F1
#
_entry.id   AF-A0AAF6BZF7-F1
#
_cell.length_a   1.000
_cell.length_b   1.000
_cell.length_c   1.000
_cell.angle_alpha   90.00
_cell.angle_beta   90.00
_cell.angle_gamma   90.00
#
_symmetry.space_group_name_H-M   'P 1'
#
loop_
_entity.id
_entity.type
_entity.pdbx_description
1 polymer ?
#
loop_
_entity_poly.entity_id
_entity_poly.type
_entity_poly.pdbx_seq_one_letter_code
_entity_poly.pdbx_strand_id
1 'polypeptide(L)'
;MELKRPSTSSVSVTGRWRGVLLCVIVLTLIFVVQMLFVQFRGGFGSFLGGESLARTSSRMHGVYSSHNMSLLKFPSSDISVALLVTARAGLEKSVSQVPFLQVCLPSLLKTIEPRGRYVYSIYFGFDLDDPIYDNTTNLDYIRDSFDDLSRGYSLSLKFFRYNGTRGKPVWAWNRLARAAYRDDADYFYQVNDDVKFVSNNWTTKFVHALRSNKVFPGLGVTGPCDLGNPARLLLTQSFVSRVHLDVFRHFYPPLFRNWFSDDWITQVYHPEHLFKFSTVYVNNTLVQSTRYDIDYAGEKVLKTLVSDGRASIEEFLQSNPIPIVPPLLAIKNGNEKKKKSILFPEKDKTRWR
;
A
#
# COMPACT_ATOMS: atom_id res chain seq x y z
N MET A 1 8.04 81.08 59.50
CA MET A 1 7.72 79.65 59.71
C MET A 1 7.31 79.10 58.36
N GLU A 2 7.75 77.87 58.06
CA GLU A 2 7.60 77.11 56.81
C GLU A 2 8.47 77.47 55.59
N LEU A 3 9.45 76.58 55.41
CA LEU A 3 10.27 76.34 54.23
C LEU A 3 9.44 75.78 53.06
N LYS A 4 9.74 76.21 51.82
CA LYS A 4 9.58 75.35 50.63
C LYS A 4 10.77 75.56 49.69
N ARG A 5 11.61 74.53 49.59
CA ARG A 5 12.72 74.42 48.62
C ARG A 5 12.15 74.09 47.23
N PRO A 6 12.74 74.61 46.13
CA PRO A 6 12.44 74.12 44.79
C PRO A 6 13.11 72.76 44.56
N SER A 7 12.35 71.85 43.94
CA SER A 7 12.72 70.48 43.62
C SER A 7 13.62 70.40 42.38
N THR A 8 14.78 69.76 42.53
CA THR A 8 15.63 69.32 41.42
C THR A 8 15.18 67.94 40.95
N SER A 9 14.58 67.84 39.77
CA SER A 9 14.31 66.56 39.10
C SER A 9 15.54 66.12 38.30
N SER A 10 16.24 65.10 38.80
CA SER A 10 17.30 64.40 38.08
C SER A 10 16.69 63.43 37.06
N VAL A 11 16.84 63.74 35.77
CA VAL A 11 16.49 62.81 34.69
C VAL A 11 17.55 61.70 34.67
N SER A 12 17.15 60.48 35.04
CA SER A 12 18.04 59.32 35.05
C SER A 12 18.29 58.83 33.61
N VAL A 13 19.53 59.01 33.15
CA VAL A 13 20.04 58.57 31.83
C VAL A 13 20.12 57.03 31.69
N THR A 14 19.69 56.27 32.71
CA THR A 14 19.87 54.81 32.79
C THR A 14 18.83 54.00 32.00
N GLY A 15 17.71 54.61 31.57
CA GLY A 15 16.65 53.91 30.82
C GLY A 15 16.99 53.66 29.34
N ARG A 16 17.76 54.54 28.71
CA ARG A 16 18.01 54.49 27.25
C ARG A 16 19.01 53.40 26.84
N TRP A 17 19.94 53.06 27.73
CA TRP A 17 20.96 52.03 27.47
C TRP A 17 20.43 50.60 27.67
N ARG A 18 19.41 50.40 28.51
CA ARG A 18 18.81 49.07 28.72
C ARG A 18 18.13 48.52 27.48
N GLY A 19 17.44 49.38 26.71
CA GLY A 19 16.82 48.98 25.45
C GLY A 19 17.85 48.64 24.37
N VAL A 20 18.94 49.42 24.28
CA VAL A 20 20.03 49.15 23.34
C VAL A 20 20.75 47.84 23.69
N LEU A 21 21.04 47.62 24.97
CA LEU A 21 21.70 46.39 25.44
C LEU A 21 20.83 45.15 25.16
N LEU A 22 19.51 45.23 25.38
CA LEU A 22 18.59 44.14 25.08
C LEU A 22 18.53 43.84 23.57
N CYS A 23 18.49 44.86 22.72
CA CYS A 23 18.55 44.69 21.26
C CYS A 23 19.84 44.02 20.81
N VAL A 24 20.99 44.41 21.36
CA VAL A 24 22.29 43.79 21.04
C VAL A 24 22.30 42.32 21.44
N ILE A 25 21.79 41.97 22.63
CA ILE A 25 21.71 40.57 23.08
C ILE A 25 20.83 39.73 22.14
N VAL A 26 19.66 40.23 21.77
CA VAL A 26 18.73 39.51 20.87
C VAL A 26 19.34 39.32 19.48
N LEU A 27 19.95 40.35 18.91
CA LEU A 27 20.61 40.24 17.60
C LEU A 27 21.80 39.28 17.63
N THR A 28 22.56 39.26 18.74
CA THR A 28 23.67 38.32 18.93
C THR A 28 23.17 36.88 19.02
N LEU A 29 22.06 36.64 19.73
CA LEU A 29 21.42 35.31 19.80
C LEU A 29 20.93 34.82 18.43
N ILE A 30 20.27 35.69 17.66
CA ILE A 30 19.83 35.37 16.29
C ILE A 30 21.03 35.00 15.41
N PHE A 31 22.13 35.76 15.51
CA PHE A 31 23.34 35.50 14.75
C PHE A 31 24.01 34.17 15.15
N VAL A 32 24.06 33.85 16.45
CA VAL A 32 24.56 32.55 16.94
C VAL A 32 23.69 31.40 16.45
N VAL A 33 22.36 31.53 16.47
CA VAL A 33 21.45 30.50 15.93
C VAL A 33 21.64 30.32 14.43
N GLN A 34 21.82 31.41 13.66
CA GLN A 34 22.11 31.33 12.24
C GLN A 34 23.48 30.69 11.96
N MET A 35 24.52 31.01 12.73
CA MET A 35 25.83 30.35 12.63
C MET A 35 25.75 28.86 12.97
N LEU A 36 24.99 28.47 14.00
CA LEU A 36 24.75 27.07 14.33
C LEU A 36 23.98 26.38 13.20
N PHE A 37 23.01 27.03 12.56
CA PHE A 37 22.28 26.48 11.42
C PHE A 37 23.17 26.31 10.17
N VAL A 38 24.11 27.24 9.95
CA VAL A 38 25.13 27.15 8.88
C VAL A 38 26.16 26.05 9.18
N GLN A 39 26.60 25.91 10.44
CA GLN A 39 27.48 24.83 10.89
C GLN A 39 26.78 23.46 10.80
N PHE A 40 25.49 23.37 11.11
CA PHE A 40 24.71 22.14 10.93
C PHE A 40 24.45 21.81 9.45
N ARG A 41 24.25 22.82 8.59
CA ARG A 41 24.22 22.62 7.12
C ARG A 41 25.58 22.24 6.54
N GLY A 42 26.68 22.72 7.11
CA GLY A 42 28.05 22.42 6.69
C GLY A 42 28.62 21.11 7.27
N GLY A 43 28.12 20.65 8.42
CA GLY A 43 28.62 19.47 9.14
C GLY A 43 27.90 18.16 8.82
N PHE A 44 26.73 18.20 8.16
CA PHE A 44 26.08 16.99 7.63
C PHE A 44 26.59 16.61 6.23
N GLY A 45 27.31 17.51 5.55
CA GLY A 45 27.87 17.31 4.21
C GLY A 45 29.29 16.72 4.16
N SER A 46 29.94 16.49 5.31
CA SER A 46 31.35 16.08 5.39
C SER A 46 31.58 14.77 6.16
N PHE A 47 30.53 14.05 6.56
CA PHE A 47 30.62 12.68 7.08
C PHE A 47 30.16 11.59 6.08
N LEU A 48 29.81 11.96 4.84
CA LEU A 48 29.68 11.01 3.74
C LEU A 48 30.45 11.56 2.53
N GLY A 49 31.48 10.81 2.13
CA GLY A 49 32.46 11.19 1.11
C GLY A 49 31.82 11.68 -0.19
N GLY A 50 32.12 12.93 -0.52
CA GLY A 50 31.81 13.55 -1.80
C GLY A 50 32.91 13.27 -2.83
N GLU A 51 32.91 12.07 -3.39
CA GLU A 51 33.31 11.84 -4.79
C GLU A 51 32.42 10.68 -5.29
N SER A 52 31.59 10.95 -6.32
CA SER A 52 30.70 10.00 -7.04
C SER A 52 29.18 10.20 -6.85
N LEU A 53 28.69 11.44 -7.00
CA LEU A 53 27.24 11.69 -7.18
C LEU A 53 26.89 12.48 -8.45
N ALA A 54 27.84 13.21 -9.05
CA ALA A 54 27.59 13.93 -10.30
C ALA A 54 27.75 13.06 -11.57
N ARG A 55 28.56 11.99 -11.54
CA ARG A 55 28.69 11.05 -12.67
C ARG A 55 27.69 9.90 -12.66
N THR A 56 26.99 9.69 -11.54
CA THR A 56 26.01 8.60 -11.39
C THR A 56 24.61 9.03 -11.85
N SER A 57 24.29 10.33 -11.84
CA SER A 57 23.00 10.86 -12.32
C SER A 57 22.84 10.75 -13.85
N SER A 58 23.91 11.01 -14.61
CA SER A 58 23.93 10.84 -16.07
C SER A 58 24.01 9.37 -16.52
N ARG A 59 24.58 8.48 -15.70
CA ARG A 59 24.67 7.04 -16.01
C ARG A 59 23.48 6.22 -15.51
N MET A 60 22.68 6.71 -14.56
CA MET A 60 21.44 6.03 -14.13
C MET A 60 20.24 6.33 -15.04
N HIS A 61 20.22 7.46 -15.75
CA HIS A 61 19.23 7.70 -16.81
C HIS A 61 19.50 6.85 -18.07
N GLY A 62 20.75 6.39 -18.27
CA GLY A 62 21.14 5.58 -19.43
C GLY A 62 21.01 4.06 -19.26
N VAL A 63 20.72 3.54 -18.05
CA VAL A 63 20.70 2.09 -17.77
C VAL A 63 19.29 1.51 -17.60
N TYR A 64 18.25 2.35 -17.53
CA TYR A 64 16.85 1.88 -17.49
C TYR A 64 15.98 2.41 -18.63
N SER A 65 16.60 3.02 -19.66
CA SER A 65 15.93 3.49 -20.88
C SER A 65 15.56 2.37 -21.88
N SER A 66 15.77 1.10 -21.52
CA SER A 66 15.43 -0.06 -22.38
C SER A 66 14.22 -0.87 -21.91
N HIS A 67 13.52 -0.45 -20.84
CA HIS A 67 12.29 -1.11 -20.37
C HIS A 67 11.00 -0.45 -20.91
N ASN A 68 11.09 0.23 -22.07
CA ASN A 68 9.89 0.49 -22.87
C ASN A 68 9.57 -0.77 -23.68
N MET A 69 8.35 -1.28 -23.49
CA MET A 69 7.76 -2.49 -24.09
C MET A 69 7.96 -3.83 -23.38
N SER A 70 7.33 -4.02 -22.22
CA SER A 70 6.52 -5.25 -21.98
C SER A 70 5.40 -5.08 -20.94
N LEU A 71 4.83 -3.88 -20.80
CA LEU A 71 3.71 -3.59 -19.87
C LEU A 71 2.45 -4.42 -20.12
N LEU A 72 2.41 -5.14 -21.24
CA LEU A 72 1.47 -6.22 -21.51
C LEU A 72 2.25 -7.53 -21.57
N LYS A 73 2.57 -8.09 -20.39
CA LYS A 73 2.93 -9.51 -20.27
C LYS A 73 1.66 -10.30 -20.61
N PHE A 74 1.45 -10.64 -21.88
CA PHE A 74 0.48 -11.66 -22.26
C PHE A 74 1.05 -12.99 -21.74
N PRO A 75 0.37 -13.66 -20.80
CA PRO A 75 1.09 -14.49 -19.86
C PRO A 75 1.50 -15.82 -20.47
N SER A 76 2.56 -16.37 -19.89
CA SER A 76 2.66 -17.78 -19.53
C SER A 76 1.28 -18.45 -19.36
N SER A 77 1.19 -19.76 -19.60
CA SER A 77 -0.05 -20.52 -19.38
C SER A 77 -0.67 -20.29 -18.00
N ASP A 78 0.17 -19.95 -17.02
CA ASP A 78 -0.18 -19.83 -15.61
C ASP A 78 -0.08 -18.36 -15.13
N ILE A 79 -1.03 -17.96 -14.29
CA ILE A 79 -1.12 -16.65 -13.64
C ILE A 79 -0.65 -16.77 -12.20
N SER A 80 0.37 -16.00 -11.82
CA SER A 80 0.95 -16.02 -10.48
C SER A 80 0.21 -15.08 -9.51
N VAL A 81 -0.20 -15.60 -8.36
CA VAL A 81 -0.92 -14.87 -7.31
C VAL A 81 -0.16 -14.95 -5.99
N ALA A 82 0.37 -13.83 -5.53
CA ALA A 82 1.06 -13.72 -4.25
C ALA A 82 0.09 -13.36 -3.12
N LEU A 83 -0.04 -14.22 -2.11
CA LEU A 83 -0.72 -13.91 -0.86
C LEU A 83 0.30 -13.33 0.13
N LEU A 84 0.13 -12.07 0.47
CA LEU A 84 0.99 -11.31 1.38
C LEU A 84 0.46 -11.46 2.80
N VAL A 85 0.82 -12.57 3.45
CA VAL A 85 0.32 -12.93 4.77
C VAL A 85 1.23 -12.34 5.84
N THR A 86 0.69 -11.47 6.68
CA THR A 86 1.40 -11.01 7.89
C THR A 86 0.85 -11.74 9.11
N ALA A 87 1.77 -12.25 9.93
CA ALA A 87 1.45 -13.02 11.11
C ALA A 87 2.14 -12.45 12.34
N ARG A 88 1.50 -12.63 13.50
CA ARG A 88 2.03 -12.26 14.80
C ARG A 88 1.49 -13.22 15.84
N ALA A 89 2.36 -13.74 16.70
CA ALA A 89 1.93 -14.54 17.83
C ALA A 89 1.04 -13.69 18.76
N GLY A 90 -0.12 -14.25 19.10
CA GLY A 90 -1.07 -13.72 20.05
C GLY A 90 -1.05 -14.54 21.33
N LEU A 91 -2.18 -15.19 21.62
CA LEU A 91 -2.42 -15.94 22.87
C LEU A 91 -2.20 -17.45 22.70
N GLU A 92 -1.66 -17.88 21.57
CA GLU A 92 -1.49 -19.31 21.27
C GLU A 92 -0.48 -19.94 22.23
N LYS A 93 -0.82 -21.13 22.72
CA LYS A 93 0.06 -21.88 23.64
C LYS A 93 1.07 -22.75 22.89
N SER A 94 0.84 -23.00 21.59
CA SER A 94 1.72 -23.79 20.75
C SER A 94 1.57 -23.42 19.28
N VAL A 95 2.59 -23.75 18.48
CA VAL A 95 2.61 -23.52 17.03
C VAL A 95 1.44 -24.18 16.30
N SER A 96 0.95 -25.33 16.78
CA SER A 96 -0.21 -26.01 16.17
C SER A 96 -1.50 -25.18 16.23
N GLN A 97 -1.60 -24.23 17.15
CA GLN A 97 -2.80 -23.41 17.38
C GLN A 97 -2.78 -22.08 16.63
N VAL A 98 -1.72 -21.79 15.86
CA VAL A 98 -1.62 -20.51 15.15
C VAL A 98 -2.78 -20.31 14.17
N PRO A 99 -3.34 -19.09 14.05
CA PRO A 99 -4.46 -18.81 13.17
C PRO A 99 -4.20 -19.20 11.72
N PHE A 100 -2.94 -19.11 11.28
CA PHE A 100 -2.55 -19.55 9.95
C PHE A 100 -2.93 -21.01 9.66
N LEU A 101 -2.57 -21.93 10.57
CA LEU A 101 -2.83 -23.36 10.42
C LEU A 101 -4.28 -23.74 10.75
N GLN A 102 -4.92 -23.01 11.66
CA GLN A 102 -6.28 -23.34 12.13
C GLN A 102 -7.39 -22.73 11.27
N VAL A 103 -7.13 -21.58 10.63
CA VAL A 103 -8.16 -20.76 9.98
C VAL A 103 -7.78 -20.43 8.54
N CYS A 104 -6.68 -19.71 8.33
CA CYS A 104 -6.35 -19.15 7.02
C CYS A 104 -6.03 -20.24 5.99
N LEU A 105 -5.05 -21.10 6.25
CA LEU A 105 -4.63 -22.13 5.30
C LEU A 105 -5.76 -23.13 4.97
N PRO A 106 -6.48 -23.72 5.94
CA PRO A 106 -7.55 -24.67 5.63
C PRO A 106 -8.70 -24.05 4.82
N SER A 107 -9.05 -22.77 5.09
CA SER A 107 -10.10 -22.08 4.34
C SER A 107 -9.64 -21.62 2.96
N LEU A 108 -8.38 -21.21 2.83
CA LEU A 108 -7.75 -20.90 1.55
C LEU A 108 -7.78 -22.12 0.62
N LEU A 109 -7.28 -23.27 1.08
CA LEU A 109 -7.24 -24.51 0.29
C LEU A 109 -8.63 -24.94 -0.21
N LYS A 110 -9.69 -24.70 0.57
CA LYS A 110 -11.07 -24.99 0.18
C LYS A 110 -11.63 -24.05 -0.87
N THR A 111 -11.05 -22.85 -1.03
CA THR A 111 -11.64 -21.76 -1.81
C THR A 111 -10.83 -21.32 -3.02
N ILE A 112 -9.51 -21.59 -3.02
CA ILE A 112 -8.68 -21.40 -4.21
C ILE A 112 -9.15 -22.31 -5.33
N GLU A 113 -9.01 -21.81 -6.55
CA GLU A 113 -9.26 -22.59 -7.74
C GLU A 113 -8.37 -23.84 -7.74
N PRO A 114 -8.89 -24.99 -8.23
CA PRO A 114 -8.10 -26.21 -8.35
C PRO A 114 -6.92 -26.00 -9.31
N ARG A 115 -5.96 -26.93 -9.27
CA ARG A 115 -4.77 -26.90 -10.15
C ARG A 115 -5.14 -26.56 -11.59
N GLY A 116 -4.42 -25.59 -12.15
CA GLY A 116 -4.66 -25.11 -13.50
C GLY A 116 -4.13 -23.69 -13.65
N ARG A 117 -5.01 -22.77 -14.05
CA ARG A 117 -4.64 -21.41 -14.49
C ARG A 117 -3.91 -20.56 -13.45
N TYR A 118 -4.10 -20.80 -12.15
CA TYR A 118 -3.48 -19.98 -11.10
C TYR A 118 -2.43 -20.77 -10.33
N VAL A 119 -1.29 -20.12 -10.10
CA VAL A 119 -0.22 -20.60 -9.22
C VAL A 119 -0.12 -19.63 -8.06
N TYR A 120 -0.29 -20.15 -6.86
CA TYR A 120 -0.34 -19.34 -5.65
C TYR A 120 0.98 -19.44 -4.89
N SER A 121 1.40 -18.32 -4.31
CA SER A 121 2.55 -18.29 -3.39
C SER A 121 2.22 -17.47 -2.16
N ILE A 122 2.32 -18.08 -0.98
CA ILE A 122 2.19 -17.41 0.31
C ILE A 122 3.54 -16.82 0.67
N TYR A 123 3.60 -15.50 0.76
CA TYR A 123 4.71 -14.74 1.34
C TYR A 123 4.34 -14.46 2.78
N PHE A 124 4.87 -15.26 3.70
CA PHE A 124 4.53 -15.26 5.11
C PHE A 124 5.52 -14.43 5.92
N GLY A 125 5.12 -13.23 6.30
CA GLY A 125 5.94 -12.27 7.05
C GLY A 125 5.66 -12.30 8.55
N PHE A 126 6.73 -12.32 9.35
CA PHE A 126 6.67 -12.21 10.81
C PHE A 126 7.81 -11.33 11.34
N ASP A 127 7.65 -10.86 12.58
CA ASP A 127 8.62 -10.00 13.24
C ASP A 127 9.82 -10.79 13.78
N LEU A 128 10.99 -10.14 13.75
CA LEU A 128 12.13 -10.50 14.57
C LEU A 128 11.69 -10.58 16.04
N ASP A 129 12.14 -11.62 16.74
CA ASP A 129 11.83 -11.93 18.13
C ASP A 129 10.35 -12.28 18.39
N ASP A 130 9.58 -12.64 17.36
CA ASP A 130 8.25 -13.22 17.56
C ASP A 130 8.36 -14.57 18.30
N PRO A 131 7.65 -14.76 19.42
CA PRO A 131 7.85 -15.91 20.31
C PRO A 131 7.46 -17.25 19.68
N ILE A 132 6.64 -17.26 18.62
CA ILE A 132 6.26 -18.49 17.93
C ILE A 132 6.98 -18.58 16.59
N TYR A 133 6.92 -17.52 15.78
CA TYR A 133 7.37 -17.56 14.40
C TYR A 133 8.88 -17.35 14.25
N ASP A 134 9.56 -16.69 15.19
CA ASP A 134 11.02 -16.57 15.17
C ASP A 134 11.71 -17.75 15.90
N ASN A 135 11.24 -18.96 15.60
CA ASN A 135 11.74 -20.21 16.15
C ASN A 135 11.79 -21.25 15.03
N THR A 136 12.97 -21.82 14.78
CA THR A 136 13.19 -22.74 13.64
C THR A 136 12.34 -24.01 13.75
N THR A 137 12.23 -24.61 14.94
CA THR A 137 11.39 -25.81 15.15
C THR A 137 9.92 -25.54 14.86
N ASN A 138 9.41 -24.38 15.26
CA ASN A 138 8.03 -23.99 14.95
C ASN A 138 7.85 -23.72 13.44
N LEU A 139 8.80 -23.07 12.78
CA LEU A 139 8.74 -22.83 11.34
C LEU A 139 8.79 -24.13 10.54
N ASP A 140 9.60 -25.10 10.96
CA ASP A 140 9.66 -26.43 10.36
C ASP A 140 8.33 -27.16 10.55
N TYR A 141 7.73 -27.11 11.74
CA TYR A 141 6.39 -27.65 11.98
C TYR A 141 5.32 -27.02 11.07
N ILE A 142 5.36 -25.69 10.88
CA ILE A 142 4.43 -24.99 9.97
C ILE A 142 4.66 -25.44 8.53
N ARG A 143 5.92 -25.60 8.11
CA ARG A 143 6.26 -26.05 6.75
C ARG A 143 5.76 -27.48 6.50
N ASP A 144 6.05 -28.40 7.40
CA ASP A 144 5.62 -29.79 7.29
C ASP A 144 4.08 -29.88 7.25
N SER A 145 3.40 -29.14 8.13
CA SER A 145 1.94 -29.05 8.15
C SER A 145 1.39 -28.46 6.83
N PHE A 146 2.06 -27.44 6.29
CA PHE A 146 1.68 -26.84 5.01
C PHE A 146 1.85 -27.83 3.85
N ASP A 147 2.97 -28.54 3.78
CA ASP A 147 3.27 -29.49 2.71
C ASP A 147 2.29 -30.68 2.73
N ASP A 148 1.91 -31.15 3.93
CA ASP A 148 0.89 -32.19 4.09
C ASP A 148 -0.50 -31.71 3.65
N LEU A 149 -0.93 -30.53 4.11
CA LEU A 149 -2.26 -29.99 3.82
C LEU A 149 -2.43 -29.52 2.37
N SER A 150 -1.38 -28.96 1.78
CA SER A 150 -1.39 -28.39 0.43
C SER A 150 -1.03 -29.40 -0.66
N ARG A 151 -0.83 -30.67 -0.30
CA ARG A 151 -0.58 -31.75 -1.26
C ARG A 151 -1.70 -31.80 -2.30
N GLY A 152 -1.31 -31.65 -3.57
CA GLY A 152 -2.27 -31.64 -4.69
C GLY A 152 -2.75 -30.25 -5.12
N TYR A 153 -2.29 -29.17 -4.48
CA TYR A 153 -2.54 -27.79 -4.92
C TYR A 153 -1.32 -27.21 -5.65
N SER A 154 -1.52 -26.12 -6.40
CA SER A 154 -0.44 -25.28 -6.96
C SER A 154 -0.20 -24.10 -6.03
N LEU A 155 0.34 -24.39 -4.84
CA LEU A 155 0.53 -23.43 -3.75
C LEU A 155 1.92 -23.65 -3.12
N SER A 156 2.67 -22.58 -2.90
CA SER A 156 3.98 -22.62 -2.23
C SER A 156 4.01 -21.70 -1.00
N LEU A 157 4.87 -21.99 -0.02
CA LEU A 157 5.06 -21.16 1.18
C LEU A 157 6.50 -20.62 1.26
N LYS A 158 6.65 -19.32 1.51
CA LYS A 158 7.94 -18.64 1.71
C LYS A 158 7.89 -17.80 2.99
N PHE A 159 8.88 -17.99 3.87
CA PHE A 159 8.98 -17.27 5.14
C PHE A 159 9.87 -16.03 5.03
N PHE A 160 9.43 -14.93 5.65
CA PHE A 160 10.15 -13.66 5.70
C PHE A 160 10.19 -13.13 7.13
N ARG A 161 11.39 -13.06 7.69
CA ARG A 161 11.66 -12.48 9.02
C ARG A 161 12.03 -11.01 8.88
N TYR A 162 11.37 -10.12 9.63
CA TYR A 162 11.59 -8.68 9.53
C TYR A 162 11.91 -8.02 10.86
N ASN A 163 12.95 -7.18 10.85
CA ASN A 163 13.21 -6.25 11.94
C ASN A 163 12.43 -4.93 11.73
N GLY A 164 11.97 -4.33 12.83
CA GLY A 164 11.37 -2.99 12.88
C GLY A 164 9.93 -2.88 12.39
N THR A 165 9.27 -4.01 12.15
CA THR A 165 7.87 -4.11 11.67
C THR A 165 6.86 -4.38 12.80
N ARG A 166 7.32 -4.57 14.04
CA ARG A 166 6.46 -4.80 15.20
C ARG A 166 5.46 -3.67 15.37
N GLY A 167 4.17 -4.02 15.36
CA GLY A 167 3.08 -3.04 15.42
C GLY A 167 2.78 -2.32 14.10
N LYS A 168 3.48 -2.68 13.02
CA LYS A 168 3.49 -1.97 11.73
C LYS A 168 3.23 -2.94 10.55
N PRO A 169 2.05 -3.59 10.48
CA PRO A 169 1.74 -4.56 9.43
C PRO A 169 1.87 -3.97 8.02
N VAL A 170 1.60 -2.68 7.82
CA VAL A 170 1.79 -1.99 6.54
C VAL A 170 3.23 -2.11 6.03
N TRP A 171 4.20 -1.98 6.93
CA TRP A 171 5.61 -2.09 6.57
C TRP A 171 5.97 -3.53 6.19
N ALA A 172 5.38 -4.52 6.85
CA ALA A 172 5.55 -5.92 6.50
C ALA A 172 4.93 -6.23 5.13
N TRP A 173 3.67 -5.84 4.86
CA TRP A 173 3.03 -6.00 3.56
C TRP A 173 3.82 -5.35 2.43
N ASN A 174 4.35 -4.14 2.63
CA ASN A 174 5.19 -3.49 1.63
C ASN A 174 6.46 -4.29 1.29
N ARG A 175 7.11 -4.91 2.29
CA ARG A 175 8.30 -5.73 2.07
C ARG A 175 7.95 -7.05 1.39
N LEU A 176 6.86 -7.70 1.78
CA LEU A 176 6.35 -8.90 1.12
C LEU A 176 5.96 -8.63 -0.34
N ALA A 177 5.23 -7.54 -0.59
CA ALA A 177 4.84 -7.11 -1.94
C ALA A 177 6.06 -6.89 -2.83
N ARG A 178 7.11 -6.26 -2.30
CA ARG A 178 8.38 -6.07 -3.02
C ARG A 178 9.07 -7.40 -3.34
N ALA A 179 9.09 -8.34 -2.41
CA ALA A 179 9.65 -9.67 -2.65
C ALA A 179 8.87 -10.41 -3.75
N ALA A 180 7.54 -10.46 -3.63
CA ALA A 180 6.66 -11.06 -4.63
C ALA A 180 6.77 -10.39 -6.01
N TYR A 181 6.97 -9.07 -6.05
CA TYR A 181 7.13 -8.33 -7.30
C TYR A 181 8.44 -8.71 -8.02
N ARG A 182 9.52 -8.94 -7.27
CA ARG A 182 10.80 -9.42 -7.80
C ARG A 182 10.73 -10.87 -8.29
N ASP A 183 9.87 -11.66 -7.66
CA ASP A 183 9.57 -13.05 -8.06
C ASP A 183 8.52 -13.12 -9.19
N ASP A 184 8.36 -12.04 -9.96
CA ASP A 184 7.48 -12.00 -11.15
C ASP A 184 5.98 -12.27 -10.91
N ALA A 185 5.47 -12.14 -9.68
CA ALA A 185 4.03 -12.30 -9.39
C ALA A 185 3.12 -11.35 -10.21
N ASP A 186 2.01 -11.85 -10.75
CA ASP A 186 1.09 -11.03 -11.56
C ASP A 186 0.09 -10.25 -10.69
N TYR A 187 -0.30 -10.86 -9.56
CA TYR A 187 -1.28 -10.31 -8.62
C TYR A 187 -0.81 -10.44 -7.18
N PHE A 188 -1.31 -9.53 -6.35
CA PHE A 188 -0.93 -9.38 -4.95
C PHE A 188 -2.19 -9.28 -4.11
N TYR A 189 -2.29 -10.10 -3.08
CA TYR A 189 -3.41 -10.14 -2.16
C TYR A 189 -2.91 -9.89 -0.74
N GLN A 190 -3.26 -8.75 -0.16
CA GLN A 190 -3.02 -8.47 1.25
C GLN A 190 -3.99 -9.27 2.13
N VAL A 191 -3.43 -10.03 3.08
CA VAL A 191 -4.16 -10.98 3.92
C VAL A 191 -3.56 -11.00 5.33
N ASN A 192 -4.39 -11.06 6.38
CA ASN A 192 -3.95 -11.42 7.73
C ASN A 192 -4.02 -12.96 7.93
N ASP A 193 -3.20 -13.49 8.82
CA ASP A 193 -3.14 -14.93 9.12
C ASP A 193 -4.40 -15.52 9.80
N ASP A 194 -5.35 -14.71 10.26
CA ASP A 194 -6.63 -15.13 10.85
C ASP A 194 -7.85 -14.91 9.94
N VAL A 195 -7.62 -14.55 8.67
CA VAL A 195 -8.68 -14.38 7.69
C VAL A 195 -9.21 -15.76 7.30
N LYS A 196 -10.53 -15.95 7.42
CA LYS A 196 -11.22 -17.11 6.88
C LYS A 196 -11.77 -16.79 5.50
N PHE A 197 -11.30 -17.51 4.48
CA PHE A 197 -11.88 -17.45 3.14
C PHE A 197 -13.23 -18.18 3.11
N VAL A 198 -14.25 -17.55 2.52
CA VAL A 198 -15.63 -18.09 2.54
C VAL A 198 -16.11 -18.47 1.15
N SER A 199 -15.86 -17.63 0.14
CA SER A 199 -16.37 -17.84 -1.21
C SER A 199 -15.34 -18.49 -2.13
N ASN A 200 -15.78 -19.42 -2.98
CA ASN A 200 -14.97 -20.00 -4.06
C ASN A 200 -14.84 -19.05 -5.26
N ASN A 201 -13.91 -19.37 -6.16
CA ASN A 201 -13.69 -18.67 -7.45
C ASN A 201 -13.39 -17.16 -7.29
N TRP A 202 -12.86 -16.77 -6.14
CA TRP A 202 -12.55 -15.38 -5.85
C TRP A 202 -11.42 -14.87 -6.74
N THR A 203 -10.40 -15.70 -7.01
CA THR A 203 -9.24 -15.33 -7.81
C THR A 203 -9.67 -14.93 -9.22
N THR A 204 -10.52 -15.76 -9.84
CA THR A 204 -11.03 -15.52 -11.19
C THR A 204 -11.84 -14.24 -11.28
N LYS A 205 -12.71 -13.99 -10.30
CA LYS A 205 -13.50 -12.76 -10.24
C LYS A 205 -12.59 -11.53 -10.12
N PHE A 206 -11.62 -11.56 -9.20
CA PHE A 206 -10.72 -10.45 -8.95
C PHE A 206 -9.81 -10.15 -10.15
N VAL A 207 -9.18 -11.19 -10.71
CA VAL A 207 -8.33 -11.08 -11.91
C VAL A 207 -9.14 -10.55 -13.09
N HIS A 208 -10.36 -11.05 -13.30
CA HIS A 208 -11.22 -10.59 -14.39
C HIS A 208 -11.60 -9.11 -14.23
N ALA A 209 -11.99 -8.66 -13.04
CA ALA A 209 -12.32 -7.26 -12.79
C ALA A 209 -11.16 -6.33 -13.12
N LEU A 210 -9.96 -6.63 -12.62
CA LEU A 210 -8.77 -5.81 -12.87
C LEU A 210 -8.38 -5.83 -14.35
N ARG A 211 -8.32 -7.00 -15.00
CA ARG A 211 -7.97 -7.11 -16.44
C ARG A 211 -8.98 -6.42 -17.35
N SER A 212 -10.24 -6.35 -16.94
CA SER A 212 -11.32 -5.76 -17.74
C SER A 212 -11.49 -4.25 -17.51
N ASN A 213 -10.60 -3.63 -16.73
CA ASN A 213 -10.61 -2.18 -16.57
C ASN A 213 -10.38 -1.51 -17.94
N LYS A 214 -11.36 -0.70 -18.36
CA LYS A 214 -11.41 -0.05 -19.67
C LYS A 214 -10.41 1.10 -19.82
N VAL A 215 -9.92 1.65 -18.71
CA VAL A 215 -8.91 2.71 -18.71
C VAL A 215 -7.54 2.11 -18.88
N PHE A 216 -7.20 1.09 -18.08
CA PHE A 216 -5.96 0.34 -18.26
C PHE A 216 -6.07 -1.09 -17.69
N PRO A 217 -5.84 -2.16 -18.48
CA PRO A 217 -5.90 -3.53 -17.99
C PRO A 217 -4.96 -3.77 -16.81
N GLY A 218 -5.52 -4.22 -15.69
CA GLY A 218 -4.79 -4.45 -14.45
C GLY A 218 -4.79 -3.26 -13.49
N LEU A 219 -5.12 -2.04 -13.94
CA LEU A 219 -5.22 -0.89 -13.05
C LEU A 219 -6.43 -1.04 -12.11
N GLY A 220 -6.24 -0.72 -10.84
CA GLY A 220 -7.29 -0.67 -9.84
C GLY A 220 -7.05 -1.58 -8.65
N VAL A 221 -8.07 -1.67 -7.80
CA VAL A 221 -8.11 -2.51 -6.61
C VAL A 221 -9.44 -3.24 -6.53
N THR A 222 -9.41 -4.45 -6.03
CA THR A 222 -10.60 -5.24 -5.71
C THR A 222 -10.41 -5.97 -4.39
N GLY A 223 -11.44 -6.67 -3.94
CA GLY A 223 -11.38 -7.49 -2.74
C GLY A 223 -12.76 -8.01 -2.33
N PRO A 224 -12.79 -8.90 -1.34
CA PRO A 224 -14.02 -9.47 -0.79
C PRO A 224 -14.75 -8.45 0.08
N CYS A 225 -16.02 -8.73 0.33
CA CYS A 225 -16.74 -8.16 1.46
C CYS A 225 -16.32 -8.87 2.75
N ASP A 226 -15.95 -8.11 3.77
CA ASP A 226 -15.59 -8.63 5.08
C ASP A 226 -16.84 -8.76 5.95
N LEU A 227 -17.24 -10.00 6.25
CA LEU A 227 -18.41 -10.30 7.07
C LEU A 227 -18.24 -9.84 8.53
N GLY A 228 -17.01 -9.66 9.00
CA GLY A 228 -16.73 -9.07 10.32
C GLY A 228 -16.90 -7.55 10.34
N ASN A 229 -17.05 -6.92 9.18
CA ASN A 229 -17.20 -5.47 9.02
C ASN A 229 -18.11 -5.09 7.84
N PRO A 230 -19.34 -5.65 7.77
CA PRO A 230 -20.16 -5.61 6.56
C PRO A 230 -20.70 -4.22 6.22
N ALA A 231 -20.70 -3.32 7.22
CA ALA A 231 -21.18 -1.94 7.08
C ALA A 231 -20.13 -1.00 6.46
N ARG A 232 -18.84 -1.39 6.41
CA ARG A 232 -17.79 -0.54 5.85
C ARG A 232 -17.53 -0.87 4.39
N LEU A 233 -17.50 0.18 3.58
CA LEU A 233 -17.06 0.16 2.20
C LEU A 233 -15.53 0.02 2.06
N LEU A 234 -14.79 -0.30 3.11
CA LEU A 234 -13.33 -0.42 3.06
C LEU A 234 -12.91 -1.82 2.58
N LEU A 235 -11.90 -1.87 1.73
CA LEU A 235 -11.25 -3.12 1.38
C LEU A 235 -10.21 -3.50 2.43
N THR A 236 -10.63 -4.25 3.45
CA THR A 236 -9.75 -4.72 4.53
C THR A 236 -8.77 -5.80 4.06
N GLN A 237 -9.12 -6.50 2.97
CA GLN A 237 -8.28 -7.49 2.29
C GLN A 237 -8.18 -7.11 0.80
N SER A 238 -7.19 -6.32 0.45
CA SER A 238 -7.08 -5.73 -0.88
C SER A 238 -6.31 -6.63 -1.87
N PHE A 239 -6.82 -6.68 -3.11
CA PHE A 239 -6.27 -7.45 -4.22
C PHE A 239 -5.97 -6.51 -5.39
N VAL A 240 -4.72 -6.52 -5.85
CA VAL A 240 -4.24 -5.65 -6.93
C VAL A 240 -3.43 -6.44 -7.95
N SER A 241 -3.27 -5.90 -9.15
CA SER A 241 -2.31 -6.44 -10.12
C SER A 241 -0.93 -5.81 -9.95
N ARG A 242 0.05 -6.35 -10.66
CA ARG A 242 1.39 -5.77 -10.83
C ARG A 242 1.40 -4.29 -11.18
N VAL A 243 0.42 -3.81 -11.95
CA VAL A 243 0.29 -2.39 -12.33
C VAL A 243 0.27 -1.48 -11.09
N HIS A 244 -0.33 -1.92 -9.98
CA HIS A 244 -0.32 -1.14 -8.74
C HIS A 244 1.10 -0.85 -8.24
N LEU A 245 1.98 -1.85 -8.27
CA LEU A 245 3.37 -1.68 -7.88
C LEU A 245 4.21 -0.98 -8.95
N ASP A 246 3.79 -0.99 -10.21
CA ASP A 246 4.40 -0.18 -11.26
C ASP A 246 4.12 1.32 -11.05
N VAL A 247 2.89 1.66 -10.62
CA VAL A 247 2.47 3.02 -10.28
C VAL A 247 3.16 3.49 -9.00
N PHE A 248 3.00 2.75 -7.90
CA PHE A 248 3.35 3.27 -6.57
C PHE A 248 4.72 2.82 -6.05
N ARG A 249 5.28 1.71 -6.54
CA ARG A 249 6.51 1.07 -6.02
C ARG A 249 6.40 0.54 -4.58
N HIS A 250 5.21 0.59 -4.00
CA HIS A 250 4.85 0.07 -2.69
C HIS A 250 3.37 -0.35 -2.71
N PHE A 251 2.96 -1.23 -1.81
CA PHE A 251 1.56 -1.68 -1.71
C PHE A 251 0.70 -0.66 -0.96
N TYR A 252 1.27 -0.01 0.05
CA TYR A 252 0.67 1.10 0.79
C TYR A 252 1.72 2.17 1.07
N PRO A 253 1.38 3.47 1.15
CA PRO A 253 2.33 4.51 1.48
C PRO A 253 3.10 4.19 2.76
N PRO A 254 4.45 4.27 2.77
CA PRO A 254 5.26 3.85 3.90
C PRO A 254 5.07 4.71 5.17
N LEU A 255 4.40 5.86 5.04
CA LEU A 255 4.01 6.69 6.18
C LEU A 255 2.94 6.01 7.06
N PHE A 256 2.12 5.12 6.50
CA PHE A 256 1.20 4.32 7.30
C PHE A 256 1.95 3.21 8.02
N ARG A 257 1.64 3.02 9.31
CA ARG A 257 2.13 1.91 10.11
C ARG A 257 1.10 0.80 10.22
N ASN A 258 -0.16 1.14 10.52
CA ASN A 258 -1.24 0.19 10.69
C ASN A 258 -2.55 0.65 9.99
N TRP A 259 -3.47 1.27 10.73
CA TRP A 259 -4.76 1.79 10.25
C TRP A 259 -4.58 2.87 9.17
N PHE A 260 -5.68 3.22 8.51
CA PHE A 260 -5.75 4.19 7.39
C PHE A 260 -5.13 3.72 6.06
N SER A 261 -4.42 2.58 6.04
CA SER A 261 -3.94 1.95 4.80
C SER A 261 -5.10 1.44 3.93
N ASP A 262 -6.09 0.80 4.54
CA ASP A 262 -7.33 0.35 3.87
C ASP A 262 -8.15 1.53 3.35
N ASP A 263 -8.24 2.61 4.12
CA ASP A 263 -8.85 3.87 3.69
C ASP A 263 -8.14 4.45 2.48
N TRP A 264 -6.81 4.52 2.50
CA TRP A 264 -6.02 5.06 1.39
C TRP A 264 -6.24 4.25 0.12
N ILE A 265 -6.09 2.92 0.17
CA ILE A 265 -6.19 2.10 -1.05
C ILE A 265 -7.62 2.11 -1.61
N THR A 266 -8.62 2.20 -0.74
CA THR A 266 -10.02 2.35 -1.16
C THR A 266 -10.25 3.70 -1.83
N GLN A 267 -9.76 4.79 -1.22
CA GLN A 267 -10.01 6.16 -1.70
C GLN A 267 -9.19 6.54 -2.94
N VAL A 268 -7.95 6.07 -3.06
CA VAL A 268 -7.08 6.39 -4.21
C VAL A 268 -7.65 5.88 -5.52
N TYR A 269 -8.34 4.74 -5.50
CA TYR A 269 -8.98 4.13 -6.67
C TYR A 269 -10.48 4.41 -6.81
N HIS A 270 -11.13 5.01 -5.79
CA HIS A 270 -12.56 5.30 -5.86
C HIS A 270 -12.86 6.57 -6.67
N PRO A 271 -13.95 6.59 -7.47
CA PRO A 271 -14.82 5.45 -7.81
C PRO A 271 -14.35 4.64 -9.03
N GLU A 272 -13.51 5.18 -9.89
CA GLU A 272 -13.33 4.71 -11.28
C GLU A 272 -12.61 3.37 -11.40
N HIS A 273 -11.80 3.00 -10.40
CA HIS A 273 -10.88 1.85 -10.43
C HIS A 273 -11.03 0.95 -9.20
N LEU A 274 -12.11 1.12 -8.45
CA LEU A 274 -12.46 0.31 -7.30
C LEU A 274 -13.54 -0.71 -7.70
N PHE A 275 -13.18 -1.99 -7.70
CA PHE A 275 -14.08 -3.07 -8.09
C PHE A 275 -14.49 -3.89 -6.87
N LYS A 276 -15.75 -3.80 -6.46
CA LYS A 276 -16.27 -4.54 -5.29
C LYS A 276 -17.18 -5.68 -5.70
N PHE A 277 -17.13 -6.76 -4.92
CA PHE A 277 -17.96 -7.93 -5.11
C PHE A 277 -18.85 -8.14 -3.89
N SER A 278 -20.15 -7.99 -4.07
CA SER A 278 -21.15 -8.33 -3.05
C SER A 278 -21.35 -9.83 -2.85
N THR A 279 -20.65 -10.68 -3.62
CA THR A 279 -20.80 -12.15 -3.63
C THR A 279 -19.51 -12.90 -3.30
N VAL A 280 -18.45 -12.18 -2.94
CA VAL A 280 -17.18 -12.78 -2.52
C VAL A 280 -16.93 -12.33 -1.10
N TYR A 281 -16.80 -13.28 -0.19
CA TYR A 281 -16.73 -13.01 1.23
C TYR A 281 -15.47 -13.56 1.86
N VAL A 282 -15.00 -12.83 2.87
CA VAL A 282 -14.08 -13.31 3.89
C VAL A 282 -14.70 -13.03 5.26
N ASN A 283 -14.20 -13.71 6.27
CA ASN A 283 -14.50 -13.39 7.65
C ASN A 283 -13.17 -13.16 8.37
N ASN A 284 -12.88 -11.91 8.70
CA ASN A 284 -11.82 -11.61 9.65
C ASN A 284 -12.28 -12.06 11.03
N THR A 285 -11.74 -13.18 11.51
CA THR A 285 -12.25 -13.86 12.69
C THR A 285 -11.97 -13.11 13.99
N LEU A 286 -11.13 -12.06 13.95
CA LEU A 286 -10.73 -11.23 15.09
C LEU A 286 -10.30 -12.05 16.32
N VAL A 287 -9.77 -13.26 16.11
CA VAL A 287 -9.45 -14.24 17.17
C VAL A 287 -8.52 -13.64 18.22
N GLN A 288 -7.73 -12.62 17.85
CA GLN A 288 -6.76 -11.96 18.73
C GLN A 288 -7.16 -10.56 19.24
N SER A 289 -8.43 -10.12 19.13
CA SER A 289 -8.83 -8.71 19.38
C SER A 289 -8.01 -7.70 18.55
N THR A 290 -8.04 -6.39 18.85
CA THR A 290 -7.19 -5.41 18.14
C THR A 290 -5.72 -5.73 18.41
N ARG A 291 -5.02 -6.30 17.41
CA ARG A 291 -3.60 -6.71 17.52
C ARG A 291 -2.62 -5.55 17.76
N TYR A 292 -3.06 -4.32 17.47
CA TYR A 292 -2.24 -3.11 17.46
C TYR A 292 -3.04 -1.93 17.99
N ASP A 293 -2.35 -1.02 18.69
CA ASP A 293 -2.88 0.30 18.99
C ASP A 293 -3.03 1.10 17.70
N ILE A 294 -4.13 1.85 17.59
CA ILE A 294 -4.45 2.64 16.41
C ILE A 294 -3.43 3.79 16.26
N ASP A 295 -2.75 3.87 15.12
CA ASP A 295 -1.85 4.99 14.79
C ASP A 295 -2.60 6.10 14.05
N TYR A 296 -3.15 7.05 14.81
CA TYR A 296 -3.85 8.24 14.28
C TYR A 296 -2.94 9.21 13.51
N ALA A 297 -1.62 9.00 13.45
CA ALA A 297 -0.77 9.79 12.56
C ALA A 297 -1.15 9.57 11.08
N GLY A 298 -1.65 8.38 10.73
CA GLY A 298 -2.13 8.05 9.39
C GLY A 298 -3.29 8.94 8.93
N GLU A 299 -4.25 9.19 9.81
CA GLU A 299 -5.42 10.04 9.51
C GLU A 299 -5.01 11.43 9.01
N LYS A 300 -4.02 12.03 9.67
CA LYS A 300 -3.54 13.39 9.39
C LYS A 300 -2.94 13.53 8.00
N VAL A 301 -2.37 12.45 7.47
CA VAL A 301 -1.70 12.44 6.15
C VAL A 301 -2.55 11.79 5.05
N LEU A 302 -3.66 11.14 5.41
CA LEU A 302 -4.49 10.35 4.49
C LEU A 302 -4.94 11.15 3.27
N LYS A 303 -5.51 12.33 3.47
CA LYS A 303 -6.02 13.17 2.37
C LYS A 303 -4.92 13.55 1.38
N THR A 304 -3.74 13.94 1.89
CA THR A 304 -2.58 14.28 1.06
C THR A 304 -2.11 13.06 0.27
N LEU A 305 -1.96 11.91 0.94
CA LEU A 305 -1.51 10.69 0.28
C LEU A 305 -2.50 10.15 -0.76
N VAL A 306 -3.81 10.35 -0.57
CA VAL A 306 -4.81 10.03 -1.60
C VAL A 306 -4.64 10.94 -2.82
N SER A 307 -4.42 12.24 -2.61
CA SER A 307 -4.17 13.21 -3.70
C SER A 307 -2.91 12.84 -4.48
N ASP A 308 -1.80 12.59 -3.79
CA ASP A 308 -0.52 12.22 -4.41
C ASP A 308 -0.63 10.89 -5.16
N GLY A 309 -1.38 9.94 -4.59
CA GLY A 309 -1.63 8.64 -5.22
C GLY A 309 -2.42 8.77 -6.53
N ARG A 310 -3.43 9.64 -6.57
CA ARG A 310 -4.20 9.91 -7.81
C ARG A 310 -3.35 10.59 -8.87
N ALA A 311 -2.54 11.56 -8.49
CA ALA A 311 -1.58 12.19 -9.41
C ALA A 311 -0.60 11.15 -9.99
N SER A 312 -0.14 10.19 -9.19
CA SER A 312 0.73 9.10 -9.65
C SER A 312 0.03 8.18 -10.66
N ILE A 313 -1.27 7.89 -10.48
CA ILE A 313 -2.08 7.13 -11.46
C ILE A 313 -2.19 7.91 -12.77
N GLU A 314 -2.48 9.21 -12.71
CA GLU A 314 -2.58 10.06 -13.90
C GLU A 314 -1.26 10.13 -14.68
N GLU A 315 -0.14 10.33 -13.98
CA GLU A 315 1.21 10.33 -14.56
C GLU A 315 1.53 8.99 -15.23
N PHE A 316 1.18 7.88 -14.58
CA PHE A 316 1.32 6.54 -15.15
C PHE A 316 0.51 6.38 -16.43
N LEU A 317 -0.76 6.80 -16.45
CA LEU A 317 -1.63 6.69 -17.61
C LEU A 317 -1.13 7.55 -18.78
N GLN A 318 -0.62 8.75 -18.50
CA GLN A 318 -0.03 9.63 -19.52
C GLN A 318 1.25 9.03 -20.12
N SER A 319 2.08 8.40 -19.29
CA SER A 319 3.34 7.78 -19.73
C SER A 319 3.14 6.43 -20.43
N ASN A 320 1.97 5.80 -20.26
CA ASN A 320 1.66 4.47 -20.77
C ASN A 320 0.34 4.46 -21.55
N PRO A 321 0.24 5.24 -22.66
CA PRO A 321 -0.98 5.28 -23.45
C PRO A 321 -1.26 3.90 -24.03
N ILE A 322 -2.48 3.40 -23.80
CA ILE A 322 -2.93 2.19 -24.49
C ILE A 322 -3.16 2.57 -25.95
N PRO A 323 -2.60 1.82 -26.92
CA PRO A 323 -2.89 2.04 -28.32
C PRO A 323 -4.41 1.95 -28.50
N ILE A 324 -5.03 3.08 -28.89
CA ILE A 324 -6.41 3.05 -29.35
C ILE A 324 -6.36 2.21 -30.62
N VAL A 325 -6.78 0.95 -30.55
CA VAL A 325 -7.03 0.17 -31.76
C VAL A 325 -8.15 0.94 -32.46
N PRO A 326 -7.89 1.57 -33.62
CA PRO A 326 -8.95 2.24 -34.35
C PRO A 326 -10.05 1.21 -34.58
N PRO A 327 -11.33 1.56 -34.40
CA PRO A 327 -12.40 0.64 -34.76
C PRO A 327 -12.10 0.14 -36.17
N LEU A 328 -11.94 -1.19 -36.31
CA LEU A 328 -11.75 -1.85 -37.58
C LEU A 328 -12.68 -1.17 -38.57
N LEU A 329 -12.11 -0.45 -39.54
CA LEU A 329 -12.85 0.11 -40.65
C LEU A 329 -13.69 -1.06 -41.14
N ALA A 330 -15.00 -0.98 -40.92
CA ALA A 330 -15.93 -2.00 -41.36
C ALA A 330 -15.62 -2.20 -42.83
N ILE A 331 -15.05 -3.35 -43.16
CA ILE A 331 -14.91 -3.78 -44.55
C ILE A 331 -16.35 -3.67 -45.07
N LYS A 332 -16.59 -2.68 -45.92
CA LYS A 332 -17.86 -2.51 -46.63
C LYS A 332 -18.00 -3.72 -47.53
N ASN A 333 -18.42 -4.84 -46.97
CA ASN A 333 -19.02 -5.90 -47.73
C ASN A 333 -20.36 -5.33 -48.20
N GLY A 334 -20.36 -4.88 -49.46
CA GLY A 334 -21.55 -4.46 -50.17
C GLY A 334 -22.59 -5.56 -50.09
N ASN A 335 -23.56 -5.38 -49.22
CA ASN A 335 -24.90 -5.89 -49.39
C ASN A 335 -25.84 -5.06 -48.51
N GLU A 336 -26.25 -3.93 -49.08
CA GLU A 336 -27.51 -3.31 -48.70
C GLU A 336 -28.63 -4.35 -48.80
N LYS A 337 -29.31 -4.62 -47.68
CA LYS A 337 -30.77 -4.78 -47.67
C LYS A 337 -31.36 -4.67 -46.26
N LYS A 338 -32.11 -3.57 -46.11
CA LYS A 338 -33.28 -3.32 -45.25
C LYS A 338 -33.10 -3.26 -43.73
N LYS A 339 -33.09 -1.99 -43.27
CA LYS A 339 -33.58 -1.50 -41.99
C LYS A 339 -34.86 -2.22 -41.51
N LYS A 340 -34.87 -2.65 -40.25
CA LYS A 340 -36.02 -2.52 -39.35
C LYS A 340 -35.54 -1.91 -38.04
N SER A 341 -36.06 -0.73 -37.76
CA SER A 341 -35.91 0.02 -36.52
C SER A 341 -36.54 -0.74 -35.35
N ILE A 342 -35.74 -1.01 -34.32
CA ILE A 342 -36.25 -1.40 -33.00
C ILE A 342 -35.87 -0.25 -32.07
N LEU A 343 -36.87 0.56 -31.70
CA LEU A 343 -36.78 1.51 -30.59
C LEU A 343 -36.54 0.72 -29.30
N PHE A 344 -35.51 1.10 -28.53
CA PHE A 344 -35.41 0.74 -27.13
C PHE A 344 -35.84 1.94 -26.28
N PRO A 345 -36.75 1.76 -25.30
CA PRO A 345 -37.19 2.85 -24.45
C PRO A 345 -36.11 3.24 -23.45
N GLU A 346 -35.97 4.56 -23.31
CA GLU A 346 -35.20 5.30 -22.32
C GLU A 346 -35.60 4.84 -20.90
N LYS A 347 -34.65 4.33 -20.11
CA LYS A 347 -34.85 4.08 -18.67
C LYS A 347 -34.12 5.13 -17.84
N ASP A 348 -34.90 6.13 -17.46
CA ASP A 348 -35.09 6.65 -16.11
C ASP A 348 -33.84 6.80 -15.22
N LYS A 349 -33.34 8.04 -15.18
CA LYS A 349 -32.36 8.53 -14.22
C LYS A 349 -33.09 9.08 -12.99
N THR A 350 -33.58 8.23 -12.09
CA THR A 350 -33.95 8.67 -10.74
C THR A 350 -33.81 7.56 -9.70
N ARG A 351 -32.87 7.76 -8.77
CA ARG A 351 -32.81 7.29 -7.36
C ARG A 351 -31.40 6.87 -7.01
N TRP A 352 -30.70 7.68 -6.23
CA TRP A 352 -30.01 7.30 -4.99
C TRP A 352 -29.77 8.61 -4.21
N ARG A 353 -30.52 8.80 -3.13
CA ARG A 353 -30.20 9.74 -2.05
C ARG A 353 -29.46 8.96 -0.98
#